data_AF-A0A517YU57-F1
#
_entry.id   AF-A0A517YU57-F1
#
_cell.length_a   1.000
_cell.length_b   1.000
_cell.length_c   1.000
_cell.angle_alpha   90.00
_cell.angle_beta   90.00
_cell.angle_gamma   90.00
#
_symmetry.space_group_name_H-M   'P 1'
#
loop_
_entity.id
_entity.type
_entity.pdbx_description
1 polymer ?
#
loop_
_entity_poly.entity_id
_entity_poly.type
_entity_poly.pdbx_seq_one_letter_code
_entity_poly.pdbx_strand_id
1 'polypeptide(L)'
;MAETEYEKTIDAETLVAIDPATTVLVRSDDGDLDVSLVVRSRGQTTTTAPKTIRSGEERPWCRGYREIVGFVFTPKGGTAKVTYDILAR
;
A
#
# COMPACT_ATOMS: atom_id res chain seq x y z
N MET A 1 8.20 -15.82 -11.52
CA MET A 1 8.31 -14.50 -10.87
C MET A 1 8.17 -14.76 -9.38
N ALA A 2 9.08 -14.24 -8.55
CA ALA A 2 8.99 -14.46 -7.11
C ALA A 2 8.01 -13.44 -6.53
N GLU A 3 6.84 -13.92 -6.10
CA GLU A 3 5.87 -13.13 -5.35
C GLU A 3 6.22 -13.29 -3.88
N THR A 4 6.51 -12.17 -3.21
CA THR A 4 6.70 -12.18 -1.76
C THR A 4 5.47 -11.53 -1.15
N GLU A 5 4.64 -12.36 -0.53
CA GLU A 5 3.45 -11.95 0.21
C GLU A 5 3.88 -11.43 1.60
N TYR A 6 3.33 -10.28 1.97
CA TYR A 6 3.50 -9.70 3.30
C TYR A 6 2.13 -9.51 3.93
N GLU A 7 1.98 -9.97 5.17
CA GLU A 7 0.77 -9.78 5.98
C GLU A 7 1.08 -8.89 7.19
N LYS A 8 0.24 -7.89 7.43
CA LYS A 8 0.36 -7.02 8.59
C LYS A 8 -1.01 -6.56 9.11
N THR A 9 -1.19 -6.62 10.43
CA THR A 9 -2.32 -5.97 11.11
C THR A 9 -1.96 -4.52 11.43
N ILE A 10 -2.84 -3.60 11.10
CA ILE A 10 -2.65 -2.16 11.22
C ILE A 10 -3.79 -1.59 12.07
N ASP A 11 -3.46 -1.03 13.23
CA ASP A 11 -4.39 -0.45 14.21
C ASP A 11 -4.34 1.09 14.27
N ALA A 12 -3.39 1.68 13.56
CA ALA A 12 -3.19 3.11 13.40
C ALA A 12 -2.51 3.40 12.05
N GLU A 13 -2.51 4.66 11.64
CA GLU A 13 -1.82 5.09 10.42
C GLU A 13 -0.36 4.57 10.39
N THR A 14 -0.02 3.80 9.36
CA THR A 14 1.27 3.11 9.26
C THR A 14 1.91 3.34 7.89
N LEU A 15 3.14 3.85 7.89
CA LEU A 15 4.00 3.90 6.71
C LEU A 15 4.74 2.58 6.52
N VAL A 16 4.58 1.97 5.36
CA VAL A 16 5.38 0.83 4.90
C VAL A 16 6.26 1.31 3.75
N ALA A 17 7.57 1.38 3.98
CA ALA A 17 8.53 1.71 2.94
C ALA A 17 8.71 0.51 2.00
N ILE A 18 8.79 0.78 0.70
CA ILE A 18 9.06 -0.24 -0.34
C ILE A 18 10.14 0.25 -1.30
N ASP A 19 10.74 -0.69 -2.03
CA ASP A 19 11.66 -0.35 -3.11
C ASP A 19 10.90 0.33 -4.27
N PRO A 20 11.39 1.48 -4.80
CA PRO A 20 10.77 2.24 -5.89
C PRO A 20 10.49 1.49 -7.19
N ALA A 21 11.08 0.32 -7.42
CA ALA A 21 10.81 -0.50 -8.60
C ALA A 21 9.62 -1.48 -8.47
N THR A 22 8.93 -1.48 -7.33
CA THR A 22 7.97 -2.54 -6.95
C THR A 22 6.53 -2.22 -7.35
N THR A 23 5.83 -3.17 -7.97
CA THR A 23 4.35 -3.16 -8.03
C THR A 23 3.80 -3.85 -6.79
N VAL A 24 2.78 -3.24 -6.16
CA VAL A 24 2.19 -3.77 -4.94
C VAL A 24 0.71 -4.05 -5.14
N LEU A 25 0.29 -5.30 -4.96
CA LEU A 25 -1.12 -5.62 -4.79
C LEU A 25 -1.47 -5.37 -3.33
N VAL A 26 -2.58 -4.70 -3.03
CA VAL A 26 -3.04 -4.51 -1.65
C VAL A 26 -4.41 -5.13 -1.51
N ARG A 27 -4.56 -5.99 -0.51
CA ARG A 27 -5.82 -6.61 -0.09
C ARG A 27 -6.10 -6.23 1.35
N SER A 28 -7.34 -5.80 1.62
CA SER A 28 -7.81 -5.64 3.00
C SER A 28 -8.61 -6.86 3.39
N ASP A 29 -8.13 -7.64 4.36
CA ASP A 29 -8.75 -8.88 4.79
C ASP A 29 -9.85 -8.66 5.84
N ASP A 30 -9.68 -7.64 6.66
CA ASP A 30 -10.60 -7.33 7.75
C ASP A 30 -10.68 -5.81 7.92
N GLY A 31 -11.83 -5.21 7.61
CA GLY A 31 -12.06 -3.76 7.74
C GLY A 31 -11.70 -2.94 6.49
N ASP A 32 -12.31 -1.76 6.39
CA ASP A 32 -12.01 -0.81 5.32
C ASP A 32 -10.68 -0.09 5.59
N LEU A 33 -9.90 0.09 4.52
CA LEU A 33 -8.54 0.59 4.58
C LEU A 33 -8.36 1.74 3.59
N ASP A 34 -7.96 2.91 4.09
CA ASP A 34 -7.45 3.96 3.22
C ASP A 34 -5.97 3.73 2.92
N VAL A 35 -5.61 3.77 1.65
CA VAL A 35 -4.22 3.60 1.20
C VAL A 35 -3.79 4.85 0.43
N SER A 36 -2.71 5.48 0.90
CA SER A 36 -2.05 6.58 0.21
C SER A 36 -0.66 6.15 -0.26
N LEU A 37 -0.24 6.63 -1.43
CA LEU A 37 1.09 6.36 -1.93
C LEU A 37 2.05 7.42 -1.46
N VAL A 38 3.24 7.00 -1.08
CA VAL A 38 4.38 7.91 -0.89
C VAL A 38 5.27 7.78 -2.12
N VAL A 39 5.33 8.84 -2.90
CA VAL A 39 6.13 8.88 -4.13
C VAL A 39 7.25 9.89 -3.98
N ARG A 40 8.40 9.57 -4.57
CA ARG A 40 9.49 10.53 -4.71
C ARG A 40 9.41 11.16 -6.10
N SER A 41 9.50 12.48 -6.16
CA SER A 41 9.53 13.24 -7.41
C SER A 41 10.55 14.36 -7.27
N ARG A 42 11.59 14.34 -8.12
CA ARG A 42 12.65 15.37 -8.18
C ARG A 42 13.29 15.65 -6.81
N GLY A 43 13.52 14.61 -6.00
CA GLY A 43 14.12 14.72 -4.67
C GLY A 43 13.17 15.15 -3.54
N GLN A 44 11.90 15.41 -3.84
CA GLN A 44 10.86 15.64 -2.82
C GLN A 44 9.95 14.42 -2.67
N THR A 45 9.49 14.17 -1.46
CA THR A 45 8.56 13.09 -1.15
C THR A 45 7.15 13.67 -1.00
N THR A 46 6.18 13.14 -1.73
CA THR A 46 4.78 13.58 -1.67
C THR A 46 3.87 12.38 -1.40
N THR A 47 2.89 12.58 -0.52
CA THR A 47 1.82 11.61 -0.27
C THR A 47 0.64 11.90 -1.20
N THR A 48 0.16 10.90 -1.94
CA THR A 48 -1.02 11.05 -2.80
C THR A 48 -2.30 11.11 -1.98
N ALA A 49 -3.40 11.53 -2.60
CA ALA A 49 -4.72 11.37 -2.00
C ALA A 49 -4.99 9.89 -1.65
N PRO A 50 -5.63 9.60 -0.50
CA PRO A 50 -5.99 8.25 -0.12
C PRO A 50 -7.03 7.69 -1.08
N LYS A 51 -6.95 6.39 -1.35
CA LYS A 51 -8.09 5.64 -1.90
C LYS A 51 -8.49 4.54 -0.94
N THR A 52 -9.79 4.37 -0.76
CA THR A 52 -10.35 3.35 0.10
C THR A 52 -10.37 2.00 -0.61
N ILE A 53 -9.90 0.96 0.07
CA ILE A 53 -10.06 -0.46 -0.22
C ILE A 53 -11.07 -1.00 0.79
N ARG A 54 -12.15 -1.61 0.29
CA ARG A 54 -13.13 -2.23 1.19
C ARG A 54 -12.64 -3.58 1.69
N SER A 55 -13.17 -4.03 2.82
CA SER A 55 -12.91 -5.40 3.31
C SER A 55 -13.23 -6.45 2.25
N GLY A 56 -12.31 -7.38 2.01
CA GLY A 56 -12.40 -8.41 0.98
C GLY A 56 -12.09 -7.92 -0.45
N GLU A 57 -11.76 -6.64 -0.62
CA GLU A 57 -11.37 -6.09 -1.90
C GLU A 57 -9.85 -6.16 -2.08
N GLU A 58 -9.42 -6.57 -3.27
CA GLU A 58 -8.04 -6.52 -3.71
C GLU A 58 -7.91 -5.49 -4.82
N ARG A 59 -6.90 -4.63 -4.72
CA ARG A 59 -6.61 -3.63 -5.75
C ARG A 59 -5.12 -3.60 -6.08
N PRO A 60 -4.78 -3.62 -7.38
CA PRO A 60 -3.41 -3.37 -7.78
C PRO A 60 -3.07 -1.91 -7.51
N TRP A 61 -2.09 -1.70 -6.64
CA TRP A 61 -1.50 -0.41 -6.41
C TRP A 61 -0.25 -0.27 -7.27
N CYS A 62 -0.43 0.53 -8.31
CA CYS A 62 0.55 1.09 -9.24
C CYS A 62 0.86 0.30 -10.52
N ARG A 63 0.32 0.86 -11.62
CA ARG A 63 1.07 1.17 -12.84
C ARG A 63 1.06 2.69 -13.05
N GLY A 64 2.22 3.34 -13.09
CA GLY A 64 2.33 4.75 -13.54
C GLY A 64 3.28 5.66 -12.75
N TYR A 65 3.55 5.37 -11.48
CA TYR A 65 4.55 6.12 -10.71
C TYR A 65 5.94 5.52 -10.94
N ARG A 66 6.94 6.38 -11.19
CA ARG A 66 8.32 5.95 -11.48
C ARG A 66 9.13 5.61 -10.22
N GLU A 67 8.78 6.20 -9.08
CA GLU A 67 9.51 6.03 -7.81
C GLU A 67 8.51 5.99 -6.63
N ILE A 68 8.02 4.80 -6.29
CA ILE A 68 7.14 4.62 -5.12
C ILE A 68 8.00 4.23 -3.93
N VAL A 69 8.13 5.10 -2.94
CA VAL A 69 9.00 4.83 -1.78
C VAL A 69 8.23 4.22 -0.60
N GLY A 70 6.90 4.15 -0.67
CA GLY A 70 6.09 3.50 0.36
C GLY A 70 4.58 3.67 0.21
N PHE A 71 3.86 3.12 1.18
CA PHE A 71 2.41 3.22 1.34
C PHE A 71 2.09 3.69 2.75
N VAL A 72 1.11 4.57 2.88
CA VAL A 72 0.47 4.88 4.16
C VAL A 72 -0.86 4.15 4.20
N PHE A 73 -1.01 3.28 5.19
CA PHE A 73 -2.21 2.51 5.45
C PHE A 73 -2.95 3.10 6.66
N THR A 74 -4.23 3.43 6.51
CA THR A 74 -5.04 4.03 7.57
C THR A 74 -6.34 3.23 7.74
N PRO A 75 -6.52 2.48 8.84
CA PRO A 75 -7.74 1.72 9.08
C PRO A 75 -8.92 2.66 9.37
N LYS A 76 -10.10 2.37 8.81
CA LYS A 76 -11.33 3.17 9.07
C LYS A 76 -12.10 2.76 10.32
N GLY A 77 -11.91 1.52 10.79
CA GLY A 77 -12.74 0.89 11.82
C GLY A 77 -12.00 0.45 13.08
N GLY A 78 -10.80 0.99 13.34
CA GLY A 78 -9.94 0.60 14.46
C GLY A 78 -8.78 -0.28 14.01
N THR A 79 -9.04 -1.49 13.54
CA THR A 79 -8.00 -2.37 12.99
C THR A 79 -8.32 -2.74 11.56
N ALA A 80 -7.29 -2.82 10.72
CA ALA A 80 -7.37 -3.44 9.42
C ALA A 80 -6.24 -4.44 9.19
N LYS A 81 -6.58 -5.62 8.66
CA LYS A 81 -5.59 -6.60 8.24
C LYS A 81 -5.27 -6.37 6.78
N VAL A 82 -3.99 -6.13 6.47
CA VAL A 82 -3.52 -5.81 5.13
C VAL A 82 -2.58 -6.90 4.66
N THR A 83 -2.87 -7.44 3.48
CA THR A 83 -1.97 -8.30 2.73
C THR A 83 -1.46 -7.54 1.52
N TYR A 84 -0.16 -7.57 1.27
CA TYR A 84 0.39 -6.95 0.07
C TYR A 84 1.49 -7.77 -0.57
N ASP A 85 1.42 -7.89 -1.90
CA ASP A 85 2.39 -8.64 -2.71
C ASP A 85 3.36 -7.70 -3.38
N ILE A 86 4.65 -7.94 -3.18
CA ILE A 86 5.72 -7.28 -3.92
C ILE A 86 5.99 -8.10 -5.19
N LEU A 87 5.55 -7.57 -6.32
CA LEU A 87 5.84 -8.16 -7.63
C LEU A 87 7.18 -7.62 -8.14
N ALA A 88 8.25 -8.41 -7.97
CA ALA A 88 9.55 -8.11 -8.56
C ALA A 88 9.48 -8.20 -10.09
N ARG A 89 10.10 -7.24 -10.78
CA ARG A 89 10.20 -7.21 -12.25
C ARG A 89 11.03 -8.36 -12.82
#